data_AF-A0A527XGQ6-F1
#
_entry.id   AF-A0A527XGQ6-F1
#
_cell.length_a   1.000
_cell.length_b   1.000
_cell.length_c   1.000
_cell.angle_alpha   90.00
_cell.angle_beta   90.00
_cell.angle_gamma   90.00
#
_symmetry.space_group_name_H-M   'P 1'
#
loop_
_entity.id
_entity.type
_entity.pdbx_description
1 polymer ?
#
loop_
_entity_poly.entity_id
_entity_poly.type
_entity_poly.pdbx_seq_one_letter_code
_entity_poly.pdbx_strand_id
1 'polypeptide(L)' 'GCKVIYQNADADAARQQQQFNSAISQGAKAIVLDPVDSTAAASLVKLAQSQGVKVIAYDRPIPTAPADFYVSFNNE' A
#
# COMPACT_ATOMS: atom_id res chain seq x y z
N GLY A 1 -20.99 -2.63 -5.28
CA GLY A 1 -19.80 -2.35 -6.11
C GLY A 1 -18.80 -1.54 -5.31
N CYS A 2 -17.52 -1.62 -5.65
CA CYS A 2 -16.46 -0.85 -4.97
C CYS A 2 -16.08 0.37 -5.79
N LYS A 3 -15.80 1.51 -5.14
CA LYS A 3 -15.17 2.67 -5.80
C LYS A 3 -13.67 2.47 -5.75
N VAL A 4 -12.99 2.63 -6.89
CA VAL A 4 -11.54 2.53 -6.98
C VAL A 4 -10.94 3.94 -7.01
N ILE A 5 -9.99 4.20 -6.12
CA ILE A 5 -9.10 5.35 -6.18
C ILE A 5 -7.78 4.84 -6.75
N TYR A 6 -7.46 5.24 -7.98
CA TYR A 6 -6.21 4.86 -8.64
C TYR A 6 -5.20 5.99 -8.57
N GLN A 7 -3.96 5.64 -8.27
CA GLN A 7 -2.82 6.55 -8.23
C GLN A 7 -1.57 5.78 -8.69
N ASN A 8 -0.70 6.45 -9.45
CA ASN A 8 0.62 5.96 -9.81
C ASN A 8 1.65 6.95 -9.25
N ALA A 9 2.66 6.42 -8.57
CA ALA A 9 3.69 7.19 -7.89
C ALA A 9 4.86 7.60 -8.80
N ASP A 10 4.91 7.10 -10.04
CA ASP A 10 5.95 7.46 -11.03
C ASP A 10 7.38 7.23 -10.50
N ALA A 11 7.57 6.08 -9.83
CA ALA A 11 8.79 5.69 -9.12
C ALA A 11 9.27 6.66 -8.02
N ASP A 12 8.42 7.58 -7.56
CA ASP A 12 8.70 8.50 -6.46
C ASP A 12 8.04 8.02 -5.15
N ALA A 13 8.86 7.62 -4.18
CA ALA A 13 8.40 7.12 -2.88
C ALA A 13 7.70 8.21 -2.03
N ALA A 14 8.13 9.47 -2.14
CA ALA A 14 7.49 10.58 -1.43
C ALA A 14 6.10 10.85 -2.01
N ARG A 15 5.98 10.79 -3.33
CA ARG A 15 4.68 10.85 -4.02
C ARG A 15 3.78 9.70 -3.61
N GLN A 16 4.30 8.47 -3.54
CA GLN A 16 3.54 7.30 -3.08
C GLN A 16 3.00 7.51 -1.66
N GLN A 17 3.81 8.04 -0.75
CA GLN A 17 3.38 8.36 0.62
C GLN A 17 2.23 9.38 0.64
N GLN A 18 2.33 10.45 -0.14
CA GLN A 18 1.26 11.46 -0.24
C GLN A 18 -0.04 10.86 -0.78
N GLN A 19 0.05 10.04 -1.82
CA GLN A 19 -1.09 9.35 -2.42
C GLN A 19 -1.75 8.36 -1.45
N PHE A 20 -0.94 7.60 -0.71
CA PHE A 20 -1.41 6.65 0.30
C PHE A 20 -2.17 7.36 1.42
N ASN A 21 -1.61 8.45 1.97
CA ASN A 21 -2.27 9.27 2.98
C ASN A 21 -3.59 9.85 2.45
N SER A 22 -3.60 10.35 1.22
CA SER A 22 -4.82 10.87 0.58
C SER A 22 -5.89 9.78 0.43
N ALA A 23 -5.52 8.56 0.05
CA ALA A 23 -6.47 7.44 -0.07
C ALA A 23 -7.10 7.09 1.29
N ILE A 24 -6.32 7.07 2.36
CA ILE A 24 -6.83 6.89 3.73
C ILE A 24 -7.80 8.02 4.09
N SER A 25 -7.42 9.30 3.86
CA SER A 25 -8.28 10.45 4.16
C SER A 25 -9.57 10.46 3.34
N GLN A 26 -9.56 9.92 2.12
CA GLN A 26 -10.75 9.72 1.28
C GLN A 26 -11.62 8.53 1.73
N GLY A 27 -11.26 7.86 2.83
CA GLY A 27 -12.07 6.81 3.45
C GLY A 27 -11.86 5.42 2.86
N ALA A 28 -10.72 5.17 2.20
CA ALA A 28 -10.37 3.84 1.72
C ALA A 28 -10.44 2.80 2.86
N LYS A 29 -11.11 1.67 2.60
CA LYS A 29 -11.24 0.55 3.57
C LYS A 29 -10.19 -0.53 3.37
N ALA A 30 -9.64 -0.59 2.17
CA ALA A 30 -8.50 -1.42 1.82
C ALA A 30 -7.62 -0.65 0.82
N ILE A 31 -6.31 -0.92 0.85
CA ILE A 31 -5.32 -0.38 -0.08
C ILE A 31 -4.55 -1.56 -0.69
N VAL A 32 -4.49 -1.58 -2.02
CA VAL A 32 -3.58 -2.45 -2.78
C VAL A 32 -2.34 -1.64 -3.09
N LEU A 33 -1.19 -2.07 -2.58
CA LEU A 33 0.08 -1.32 -2.62
C LEU A 33 1.12 -2.13 -3.38
N ASP A 34 1.55 -1.63 -4.54
CA ASP A 34 2.80 -1.99 -5.19
C ASP A 34 3.87 -0.97 -4.74
N PRO A 35 4.72 -1.28 -3.75
CA PRO A 35 5.63 -0.32 -3.15
C PRO A 35 6.74 0.11 -4.14
N VAL A 36 6.94 1.43 -4.25
CA VAL A 36 8.11 2.00 -4.93
C VAL A 36 9.39 1.61 -4.17
N ASP A 37 9.36 1.72 -2.84
CA ASP A 37 10.41 1.29 -1.93
C ASP A 37 9.78 0.49 -0.77
N SER A 38 10.16 -0.78 -0.65
CA SER A 38 9.60 -1.69 0.36
C SER A 38 9.95 -1.30 1.79
N THR A 39 11.06 -0.59 2.02
CA THR A 39 11.46 -0.16 3.37
C THR A 39 10.60 1.02 3.83
N ALA A 40 10.40 2.02 2.97
CA ALA A 40 9.54 3.17 3.23
C ALA A 40 8.08 2.73 3.43
N ALA A 41 7.61 1.79 2.60
CA ALA A 41 6.25 1.24 2.65
C ALA A 41 5.88 0.60 4.00
N ALA A 42 6.86 0.13 4.77
CA ALA A 42 6.62 -0.45 6.09
C ALA A 42 5.93 0.53 7.06
N SER A 43 6.25 1.82 6.97
CA SER A 43 5.60 2.86 7.76
C SER A 43 4.14 3.09 7.33
N LEU A 44 3.86 2.99 6.03
CA LEU A 44 2.54 3.16 5.44
C LEU A 44 1.60 2.02 5.85
N VAL A 45 2.10 0.78 5.81
CA VAL A 45 1.36 -0.42 6.26
C VAL A 45 0.90 -0.25 7.71
N LYS A 46 1.82 0.13 8.62
CA LYS A 46 1.52 0.35 10.03
C LYS A 46 0.50 1.46 10.24
N LEU A 47 0.60 2.55 9.48
CA LEU A 47 -0.34 3.68 9.53
C LEU A 47 -1.75 3.27 9.09
N ALA A 48 -1.89 2.51 8.01
CA ALA A 48 -3.19 2.02 7.56
C ALA A 48 -3.83 1.07 8.58
N GLN A 49 -3.05 0.11 9.07
CA GLN A 49 -3.54 -0.89 10.04
C GLN A 49 -3.98 -0.25 11.35
N SER A 50 -3.27 0.78 11.85
CA SER A 50 -3.68 1.51 13.06
C SER A 50 -4.99 2.28 12.89
N GLN A 51 -5.39 2.57 11.64
CA GLN A 51 -6.67 3.16 11.28
C GLN A 51 -7.72 2.14 10.85
N GLY A 52 -7.44 0.84 11.00
CA GLY A 52 -8.33 -0.25 10.59
C GLY A 52 -8.46 -0.42 9.08
N VAL A 53 -7.56 0.18 8.28
CA VAL A 53 -7.51 0.02 6.83
C VAL A 53 -6.65 -1.19 6.49
N LYS A 54 -7.19 -2.12 5.70
CA LYS A 54 -6.48 -3.33 5.27
C LYS A 54 -5.48 -3.03 4.18
N VAL A 55 -4.30 -3.64 4.22
CA VAL A 55 -3.27 -3.48 3.20
C VAL A 55 -2.98 -4.81 2.51
N ILE A 56 -3.01 -4.80 1.19
CA ILE A 56 -2.58 -5.90 0.32
C ILE A 56 -1.30 -5.44 -0.36
N ALA A 57 -0.16 -6.06 -0.03
CA ALA A 57 1.06 -5.87 -0.81
C ALA A 57 0.91 -6.62 -2.14
N TYR A 58 1.12 -5.93 -3.26
CA TYR A 58 0.94 -6.45 -4.60
C TYR A 58 2.27 -6.46 -5.34
N ASP A 59 2.60 -7.59 -5.96
CA ASP A 59 3.82 -7.88 -6.72
C ASP A 59 5.12 -7.87 -5.89
N ARG A 60 5.34 -6.84 -5.08
CA ARG A 60 6.56 -6.62 -4.30
C ARG A 60 6.33 -6.77 -2.79
N PRO A 61 7.12 -7.61 -2.09
CA PRO A 61 6.94 -7.83 -0.67
C PRO A 61 7.42 -6.64 0.18
N ILE A 62 6.89 -6.54 1.41
CA ILE A 62 7.28 -5.56 2.44
C ILE A 62 7.80 -6.34 3.67
N PRO A 63 9.08 -6.75 3.70
CA PRO A 63 9.56 -7.75 4.67
C PRO A 63 9.60 -7.26 6.12
N THR A 64 9.75 -5.94 6.32
CA THR A 64 9.95 -5.32 7.64
C THR A 64 8.64 -4.94 8.35
N ALA A 65 7.50 -5.02 7.64
CA ALA A 65 6.17 -4.85 8.22
C ALA A 65 5.14 -5.65 7.39
N PRO A 66 4.59 -6.74 7.96
CA PRO A 66 3.66 -7.58 7.22
C PRO A 66 2.38 -6.82 6.88
N ALA A 67 2.04 -6.79 5.58
CA ALA A 67 0.71 -6.44 5.11
C ALA A 67 -0.31 -7.52 5.54
N ASP A 68 -1.61 -7.20 5.48
CA ASP A 68 -2.66 -8.18 5.82
C ASP A 68 -2.66 -9.35 4.82
N PHE A 69 -2.32 -9.07 3.55
CA PHE A 69 -2.15 -10.06 2.51
C PHE A 69 -1.00 -9.68 1.58
N TYR A 70 -0.42 -10.67 0.91
CA TYR A 70 0.54 -10.49 -0.17
C TYR A 70 0.06 -11.29 -1.39
N VAL A 71 0.03 -10.64 -2.55
CA VAL A 71 -0.37 -11.24 -3.82
C VAL A 71 0.72 -10.94 -4.84
N SER A 72 1.29 -11.99 -5.43
CA SER A 72 2.26 -11.88 -6.51
C SER A 72 2.18 -13.13 -7.38
N PHE A 73 2.97 -13.17 -8.45
CA PHE A 73 3.16 -14.39 -9.24
C PHE A 73 4.10 -15.36 -8.51
N ASN A 74 4.12 -16.62 -8.95
CA ASN A 74 5.25 -17.47 -8.61
C ASN A 74 6.46 -16.97 -9.42
N ASN A 75 7.47 -16.45 -8.74
CA ASN A 75 8.67 -15.89 -9.37
C ASN A 75 9.78 -16.93 -9.53
N GLU A 76 9.42 -18.21 -9.53
CA GLU A 76 10.29 -19.35 -9.88
C GLU A 76 10.39 -19.58 -11.39
#